data_AF-F7FYN6-F1
#
_entry.id   AF-F7FYN6-F1
#
_cell.length_a   1.000
_cell.length_b   1.000
_cell.length_c   1.000
_cell.angle_alpha   90.00
_cell.angle_beta   90.00
_cell.angle_gamma   90.00
#
_symmetry.space_group_name_H-M   'P 1'
#
loop_
_entity.id
_entity.type
_entity.pdbx_description
1 polymer ?
#
loop_
_entity_poly.entity_id
_entity_poly.type
_entity_poly.pdbx_seq_one_letter_code
_entity_poly.pdbx_strand_id
1 'polypeptide(L)'
;MAEEPPKKGHFSALVGHTNGLTKPASLAASASSSASSKKLVIKNFRDRPKLPDNYTQDTWQQLHEAVRAIQSSTSIKYNLEELYQAVENLCSYKASPVLYKKLWQACEDHVKAQIVQFREDSLDSVLFLKKINKCWQDHCRQMVMIRSIFLFLDRTYVLQNSLLPSL
;
A
#
# COMPACT_ATOMS: atom_id res chain seq x y z
N MET A 1 -64.39 -51.88 -34.09
CA MET A 1 -64.12 -50.50 -33.65
C MET A 1 -62.80 -50.52 -32.87
N ALA A 2 -61.81 -49.78 -33.39
CA ALA A 2 -60.55 -49.31 -32.82
C ALA A 2 -59.46 -50.31 -32.33
N GLU A 3 -58.32 -50.28 -33.05
CA GLU A 3 -56.97 -50.73 -32.67
C GLU A 3 -56.28 -49.83 -31.64
N GLU A 4 -55.35 -50.37 -30.83
CA GLU A 4 -53.90 -50.01 -30.75
C GLU A 4 -53.18 -50.73 -29.56
N PRO A 5 -51.83 -50.90 -29.60
CA PRO A 5 -51.07 -52.03 -29.01
C PRO A 5 -50.32 -51.70 -27.68
N PRO A 6 -49.61 -52.68 -27.04
CA PRO A 6 -49.05 -52.50 -25.70
C PRO A 6 -47.70 -51.76 -25.71
N LYS A 7 -47.56 -50.71 -24.89
CA LYS A 7 -46.31 -49.96 -24.71
C LYS A 7 -45.44 -50.56 -23.60
N LYS A 8 -44.27 -51.08 -23.98
CA LYS A 8 -43.13 -51.38 -23.11
C LYS A 8 -42.55 -50.07 -22.55
N GLY A 9 -42.49 -49.94 -21.23
CA GLY A 9 -41.74 -48.87 -20.56
C GLY A 9 -40.26 -49.21 -20.50
N HIS A 10 -39.44 -48.42 -21.19
CA HIS A 10 -37.98 -48.47 -21.07
C HIS A 10 -37.52 -47.90 -19.73
N PHE A 11 -36.55 -48.59 -19.13
CA PHE A 11 -35.73 -48.13 -18.02
C PHE A 11 -35.11 -46.76 -18.31
N SER A 12 -35.19 -45.84 -17.35
CA SER A 12 -34.28 -44.69 -17.29
C SER A 12 -33.68 -44.66 -15.89
N ALA A 13 -32.42 -45.09 -15.80
CA ALA A 13 -31.62 -45.03 -14.60
C ALA A 13 -31.39 -43.57 -14.21
N LEU A 14 -31.60 -43.26 -12.94
CA LEU A 14 -31.20 -42.01 -12.29
C LEU A 14 -29.68 -41.83 -12.44
N VAL A 15 -29.26 -41.02 -13.42
CA VAL A 15 -27.88 -40.54 -13.49
C VAL A 15 -27.76 -39.38 -12.49
N GLY A 16 -27.26 -39.71 -11.30
CA GLY A 16 -26.81 -38.71 -10.35
C GLY A 16 -25.67 -37.89 -10.96
N HIS A 17 -25.82 -36.57 -10.98
CA HIS A 17 -24.74 -35.65 -11.24
C HIS A 17 -23.74 -35.70 -10.08
N THR A 18 -22.74 -36.56 -10.17
CA THR A 18 -21.56 -36.50 -9.30
C THR A 18 -20.54 -35.56 -9.92
N ASN A 19 -20.10 -34.56 -9.16
CA ASN A 19 -19.00 -33.66 -9.49
C ASN A 19 -17.69 -34.44 -9.73
N GLY A 20 -17.46 -34.83 -10.98
CA GLY A 20 -16.19 -34.70 -11.67
C GLY A 20 -14.91 -35.22 -11.01
N LEU A 21 -14.95 -36.32 -10.24
CA LEU A 21 -13.73 -36.99 -9.80
C LEU A 21 -13.83 -38.52 -9.94
N THR A 22 -13.53 -39.03 -11.14
CA THR A 22 -13.19 -40.44 -11.36
C THR A 22 -11.99 -40.55 -12.32
N LYS A 23 -10.87 -41.09 -11.80
CA LYS A 23 -9.58 -41.34 -12.47
C LYS A 23 -9.69 -42.47 -13.52
N PRO A 24 -8.65 -42.71 -14.34
CA PRO A 24 -7.76 -43.80 -13.95
C PRO A 24 -6.26 -43.51 -14.14
N ALA A 25 -5.45 -44.19 -13.33
CA ALA A 25 -4.01 -44.25 -13.45
C ALA A 25 -3.61 -45.06 -14.70
N SER A 26 -2.75 -44.49 -15.53
CA SER A 26 -1.96 -45.21 -16.53
C SER A 26 -0.49 -44.88 -16.32
N LEU A 27 0.28 -45.91 -15.97
CA LEU A 27 1.73 -45.91 -15.89
C LEU A 27 2.31 -45.93 -17.31
N ALA A 28 3.14 -44.95 -17.67
CA ALA A 28 4.36 -45.15 -18.46
C ALA A 28 5.16 -43.86 -18.68
N ALA A 29 6.47 -44.00 -18.50
CA ALA A 29 7.57 -43.27 -19.14
C ALA A 29 7.83 -41.79 -18.78
N SER A 30 8.83 -41.63 -17.89
CA SER A 30 9.93 -40.66 -17.96
C SER A 30 9.84 -39.55 -19.02
N ALA A 31 9.58 -38.33 -18.54
CA ALA A 31 10.12 -37.12 -19.15
C ALA A 31 10.56 -36.19 -18.01
N SER A 32 11.87 -36.06 -17.85
CA SER A 32 12.52 -35.00 -17.08
C SER A 32 12.32 -33.66 -17.79
N SER A 33 11.08 -33.19 -17.90
CA SER A 33 10.79 -31.83 -18.33
C SER A 33 10.80 -30.95 -17.09
N SER A 34 11.78 -30.04 -17.02
CA SER A 34 11.77 -28.89 -16.13
C SER A 34 10.34 -28.33 -16.02
N ALA A 35 9.73 -28.49 -14.85
CA ALA A 35 8.34 -28.12 -14.62
C ALA A 35 8.22 -26.58 -14.72
N SER A 36 8.02 -26.08 -15.93
CA SER A 36 7.63 -24.71 -16.17
C SER A 36 6.23 -24.52 -15.58
N SER A 37 6.13 -23.65 -14.59
CA SER A 37 4.87 -23.32 -13.94
C SER A 37 3.85 -22.89 -15.00
N LYS A 38 2.69 -23.57 -15.06
CA LYS A 38 1.63 -23.26 -16.02
C LYS A 38 1.10 -21.84 -15.76
N LYS A 39 1.27 -20.95 -16.75
CA LYS A 39 0.79 -19.55 -16.68
C LYS A 39 -0.74 -19.51 -16.79
N LEU A 40 -1.40 -18.87 -15.82
CA LEU A 40 -2.84 -18.64 -15.85
C LEU A 40 -3.17 -17.45 -16.77
N VAL A 41 -4.24 -17.56 -17.54
CA VAL A 41 -4.76 -16.49 -18.41
C VAL A 41 -6.20 -16.21 -18.00
N ILE A 42 -6.48 -14.96 -17.61
CA ILE A 42 -7.84 -14.51 -17.28
C ILE A 42 -8.54 -14.18 -18.60
N LYS A 43 -9.60 -14.92 -18.94
CA LYS A 43 -10.45 -14.61 -20.09
C LYS A 43 -11.23 -13.33 -19.84
N ASN A 44 -11.41 -12.49 -20.87
CA ASN A 44 -12.09 -11.20 -20.79
C ASN A 44 -11.47 -10.19 -19.80
N PHE A 45 -10.15 -10.25 -19.58
CA PHE A 45 -9.46 -9.23 -18.80
C PHE A 45 -9.50 -7.90 -19.56
N ARG A 46 -10.42 -7.01 -19.16
CA ARG A 46 -10.43 -5.62 -19.62
C ARG A 46 -9.20 -4.92 -19.06
N ASP A 47 -8.68 -3.93 -19.79
CA ASP A 47 -7.52 -3.16 -19.35
C ASP A 47 -7.68 -2.68 -17.91
N ARG A 48 -6.55 -2.69 -17.16
CA ARG A 48 -6.54 -2.23 -15.78
C ARG A 48 -7.10 -0.80 -15.74
N PRO A 49 -8.12 -0.51 -14.90
CA PRO A 49 -8.63 0.84 -14.75
C PRO A 49 -7.47 1.80 -14.52
N LYS A 50 -7.35 2.81 -15.38
CA LYS A 50 -6.37 3.87 -15.20
C LYS A 50 -6.88 4.79 -14.09
N LEU A 51 -5.99 5.14 -13.18
CA LEU A 51 -6.30 6.18 -12.21
C LEU A 51 -6.46 7.52 -12.93
N PRO A 52 -7.26 8.44 -12.38
CA PRO A 52 -7.27 9.84 -12.81
C PRO A 52 -5.87 10.44 -12.74
N ASP A 53 -5.51 11.30 -13.70
CA ASP A 53 -4.16 11.90 -13.79
C ASP A 53 -3.80 12.75 -12.55
N ASN A 54 -4.81 13.34 -11.90
CA ASN A 54 -4.68 14.15 -10.68
C ASN A 54 -4.52 13.33 -9.39
N TYR A 55 -4.79 12.02 -9.41
CA TYR A 55 -4.84 11.19 -8.19
C TYR A 55 -3.55 11.29 -7.35
N THR A 56 -2.39 11.24 -8.01
CA THR A 56 -1.09 11.29 -7.32
C THR A 56 -0.89 12.62 -6.60
N GLN A 57 -1.28 13.73 -7.24
CA GLN A 57 -1.13 15.07 -6.69
C GLN A 57 -2.10 15.31 -5.52
N ASP A 58 -3.36 14.94 -5.69
CA ASP A 58 -4.40 15.13 -4.67
C ASP A 58 -4.11 14.30 -3.42
N THR A 59 -3.70 13.03 -3.61
CA THR A 59 -3.31 12.15 -2.50
C THR A 59 -2.07 12.69 -1.78
N TRP A 60 -1.09 13.21 -2.52
CA TRP A 60 0.06 13.88 -1.90
C TRP A 60 -0.37 15.12 -1.11
N GLN A 61 -1.31 15.93 -1.61
CA GLN A 61 -1.78 17.10 -0.90
C GLN A 61 -2.42 16.74 0.44
N GLN A 62 -3.27 15.70 0.46
CA GLN A 62 -3.84 15.15 1.70
C GLN A 62 -2.73 14.73 2.70
N LEU A 63 -1.74 13.97 2.25
CA LEU A 63 -0.61 13.53 3.09
C LEU A 63 0.21 14.72 3.60
N HIS A 64 0.46 15.71 2.75
CA HIS A 64 1.22 16.89 3.10
C HIS A 64 0.49 17.77 4.12
N GLU A 65 -0.83 17.92 4.01
CA GLU A 65 -1.64 18.58 5.03
C GLU A 65 -1.53 17.87 6.39
N ALA A 66 -1.54 16.54 6.40
CA ALA A 66 -1.34 15.76 7.63
C ALA A 66 0.06 15.97 8.21
N VAL A 67 1.13 15.94 7.38
CA VAL A 67 2.51 16.21 7.82
C VAL A 67 2.62 17.61 8.44
N ARG A 68 2.04 18.64 7.80
CA ARG A 68 2.03 20.00 8.35
C ARG A 68 1.27 20.10 9.66
N ALA A 69 0.15 19.40 9.80
CA ALA A 69 -0.62 19.37 11.05
C ALA A 69 0.22 18.79 12.19
N ILE A 70 0.92 17.67 11.94
CA ILE A 70 1.84 17.05 12.90
C ILE A 70 2.95 18.02 13.30
N GLN A 71 3.63 18.61 12.31
CA GLN A 71 4.71 19.57 12.52
C GLN A 71 4.28 20.83 13.29
N SER A 72 3.03 21.26 13.09
CA SER A 72 2.44 22.41 13.79
C SER A 72 1.80 22.04 15.12
N SER A 73 1.90 20.76 15.54
CA SER A 73 1.22 20.21 16.73
C SER A 73 -0.29 20.49 16.75
N THR A 74 -0.94 20.44 15.60
CA THR A 74 -2.39 20.62 15.44
C THR A 74 -3.08 19.30 15.08
N SER A 75 -4.42 19.27 15.19
CA SER A 75 -5.19 18.07 14.87
C SER A 75 -5.12 17.73 13.39
N ILE A 76 -4.87 16.47 13.09
CA ILE A 76 -4.96 15.93 11.73
C ILE A 76 -6.45 15.83 11.36
N LYS A 77 -6.80 16.30 10.16
CA LYS A 77 -8.19 16.27 9.66
C LYS A 77 -8.67 14.87 9.25
N TYR A 78 -7.74 14.05 8.78
CA TYR A 78 -7.96 12.70 8.25
C TYR A 78 -7.66 11.65 9.30
N ASN A 79 -8.24 10.46 9.17
CA ASN A 79 -7.87 9.35 10.04
C ASN A 79 -6.54 8.70 9.60
N LEU A 80 -5.85 8.08 10.56
CA LEU A 80 -4.50 7.56 10.32
C LEU A 80 -4.48 6.37 9.36
N GLU A 81 -5.52 5.53 9.38
CA GLU A 81 -5.62 4.36 8.50
C GLU A 81 -5.82 4.79 7.04
N GLU A 82 -6.66 5.79 6.78
CA GLU A 82 -6.82 6.39 5.46
C GLU A 82 -5.50 6.97 4.93
N LEU A 83 -4.73 7.65 5.79
CA LEU A 83 -3.44 8.19 5.42
C LEU A 83 -2.41 7.08 5.13
N TYR A 84 -2.42 6.01 5.92
CA TYR A 84 -1.58 4.84 5.66
C TYR A 84 -1.93 4.17 4.32
N GLN A 85 -3.21 3.93 4.07
CA GLN A 85 -3.69 3.33 2.82
C GLN A 85 -3.38 4.22 1.60
N ALA A 86 -3.46 5.55 1.77
CA ALA A 86 -3.04 6.51 0.75
C ALA A 86 -1.56 6.36 0.38
N VAL A 87 -0.68 6.19 1.37
CA VAL A 87 0.76 5.92 1.14
C VAL A 87 0.96 4.59 0.41
N GLU A 88 0.29 3.52 0.86
CA GLU A 88 0.36 2.20 0.22
C GLU A 88 -0.07 2.24 -1.25
N ASN A 89 -1.19 2.92 -1.53
CA ASN A 89 -1.70 3.08 -2.88
C ASN A 89 -0.66 3.80 -3.75
N LEU A 90 -0.15 4.95 -3.32
CA LEU A 90 0.89 5.68 -4.06
C LEU A 90 2.13 4.82 -4.34
N CYS A 91 2.58 4.03 -3.36
CA CYS A 91 3.71 3.12 -3.55
C CYS A 91 3.41 2.01 -4.56
N SER A 92 2.20 1.44 -4.52
CA SER A 92 1.75 0.39 -5.46
C SER A 92 1.70 0.88 -6.91
N TYR A 93 1.47 2.18 -7.14
CA TYR A 93 1.53 2.82 -8.46
C TYR A 93 2.93 3.34 -8.83
N LYS A 94 3.99 2.82 -8.20
CA LYS A 94 5.41 3.15 -8.50
C LYS A 94 5.79 4.61 -8.22
N ALA A 95 5.02 5.33 -7.39
CA ALA A 95 5.33 6.71 -7.01
C ALA A 95 6.24 6.83 -5.76
N SER A 96 6.76 5.71 -5.23
CA SER A 96 7.58 5.70 -4.00
C SER A 96 8.79 6.65 -4.02
N PRO A 97 9.61 6.73 -5.09
CA PRO A 97 10.75 7.66 -5.13
C PRO A 97 10.33 9.13 -5.05
N VAL A 98 9.23 9.48 -5.72
CA VAL A 98 8.69 10.84 -5.71
C VAL A 98 8.12 11.17 -4.34
N LEU A 99 7.39 10.22 -3.74
CA LEU A 99 6.82 10.37 -2.41
C LEU A 99 7.89 10.57 -1.33
N TYR A 100 8.96 9.77 -1.35
CA TYR A 100 10.09 9.91 -0.44
C TYR A 100 10.74 11.30 -0.56
N LYS A 101 11.05 11.76 -1.77
CA LYS A 101 11.65 13.08 -2.00
C LYS A 101 10.76 14.21 -1.49
N LYS A 102 9.44 14.12 -1.72
CA LYS A 102 8.47 15.12 -1.27
C LYS A 102 8.36 15.15 0.25
N LEU A 103 8.32 14.00 0.91
CA LEU A 103 8.31 13.91 2.37
C LEU A 103 9.61 14.46 2.97
N TRP A 104 10.76 14.08 2.40
CA TRP A 104 12.06 14.59 2.81
C TRP A 104 12.10 16.12 2.75
N GLN A 105 11.69 16.71 1.63
CA GLN A 105 11.66 18.16 1.47
C GLN A 105 10.75 18.83 2.51
N ALA A 106 9.55 18.28 2.76
CA ALA A 106 8.63 18.83 3.75
C ALA A 106 9.21 18.81 5.17
N CYS A 107 9.96 17.77 5.53
CA CYS A 107 10.67 17.71 6.81
C CYS A 107 11.85 18.68 6.86
N GLU A 108 12.64 18.75 5.79
CA GLU A 108 13.79 19.65 5.68
C GLU A 108 13.37 21.12 5.81
N ASP A 109 12.32 21.53 5.09
CA ASP A 109 11.80 22.89 5.13
C ASP A 109 11.31 23.27 6.52
N HIS A 110 10.63 22.34 7.20
CA HIS A 110 10.18 22.55 8.58
C HIS A 110 11.35 22.73 9.54
N VAL A 111 12.37 21.88 9.47
CA VAL A 111 13.57 22.00 10.32
C VAL A 111 14.29 23.32 10.07
N LYS A 112 14.45 23.74 8.81
CA LYS A 112 15.03 25.05 8.47
C LYS A 112 14.24 26.21 9.09
N ALA A 113 12.91 26.14 9.05
CA ALA A 113 12.05 27.16 9.67
C ALA A 113 12.22 27.19 11.20
N GLN A 114 12.36 26.03 11.86
CA GLN A 114 12.57 25.95 13.31
C GLN A 114 13.90 26.57 13.75
N ILE A 115 14.92 26.65 12.89
CA ILE A 115 16.22 27.24 13.25
C ILE A 115 16.12 28.75 13.55
N VAL A 116 15.19 29.45 12.90
CA VAL A 116 15.07 30.91 13.01
C VAL A 116 14.83 31.36 14.45
N GLN A 117 14.08 30.57 15.23
CA GLN A 117 13.77 30.88 16.64
C GLN A 117 14.99 30.85 17.58
N PHE A 118 16.11 30.28 17.15
CA PHE A 118 17.34 30.17 17.94
C PHE A 118 18.38 31.25 17.61
N ARG A 119 18.10 32.10 16.60
CA ARG A 119 19.02 33.17 16.17
C ARG A 119 18.80 34.49 16.89
N GLU A 120 17.90 34.55 17.86
CA GLU A 120 17.65 35.77 18.65
C GLU A 120 18.77 35.98 19.67
N ASP A 121 19.46 37.12 19.59
CA ASP A 121 20.68 37.46 20.35
C ASP A 121 20.50 37.60 21.88
N SER A 122 19.28 37.46 22.41
CA SER A 122 18.94 37.80 23.81
C SER A 122 18.47 36.63 24.67
N LEU A 123 18.72 35.38 24.27
CA LEU A 123 18.33 34.23 25.08
C LEU A 123 19.34 33.96 26.20
N ASP A 124 18.90 34.07 27.45
CA ASP A 124 19.59 33.51 28.62
C ASP A 124 19.97 32.04 28.34
N SER A 125 21.16 31.62 28.75
CA SER A 125 21.71 30.31 28.39
C SER A 125 20.83 29.15 28.86
N VAL A 126 20.17 29.27 30.03
CA VAL A 126 19.27 28.23 30.54
C VAL A 126 17.97 28.20 29.74
N LEU A 127 17.43 29.37 29.38
CA LEU A 127 16.26 29.47 28.52
C LEU A 127 16.52 28.92 27.12
N PHE A 128 17.69 29.22 26.55
CA PHE A 128 18.13 28.68 25.26
C PHE A 128 18.18 27.15 25.26
N LEU A 129 18.82 26.54 26.28
CA LEU A 129 18.89 25.08 26.42
C LEU A 129 17.50 24.45 26.58
N LYS A 130 16.61 25.06 27.36
CA LYS A 130 15.22 24.59 27.50
C LYS A 130 14.47 24.65 26.17
N LYS A 131 14.66 25.73 25.39
CA LYS A 131 14.02 25.90 24.07
C LYS A 131 14.50 24.84 23.07
N ILE A 132 15.82 24.59 23.01
CA ILE A 132 16.38 23.52 22.17
C ILE A 132 15.86 22.16 22.59
N ASN A 133 15.91 21.84 23.89
CA ASN A 133 15.44 20.55 24.38
C ASN A 133 13.96 20.31 24.04
N LYS A 134 13.11 21.33 24.21
CA LYS A 134 11.69 21.23 23.81
C LYS A 134 11.55 21.01 22.30
N CYS A 135 12.23 21.81 21.48
CA CYS A 135 12.19 21.65 20.03
C CYS A 135 12.64 20.27 19.57
N TRP A 136 13.67 19.71 20.21
CA TRP A 136 14.15 18.36 19.93
C TRP A 136 13.13 17.28 20.31
N GLN A 137 12.56 17.37 21.52
CA GLN A 137 11.53 16.42 21.97
C GLN A 137 10.29 16.45 21.08
N ASP A 138 9.84 17.66 20.71
CA ASP A 138 8.71 17.85 19.81
C ASP A 138 9.04 17.24 18.43
N HIS A 139 10.22 17.51 17.86
CA HIS A 139 10.68 16.92 16.60
C HIS A 139 10.69 15.39 16.64
N CYS A 140 11.25 14.78 17.69
CA CYS A 140 11.26 13.32 17.83
C CYS A 140 9.83 12.75 17.84
N ARG A 141 8.92 13.36 18.61
CA ARG A 141 7.52 12.91 18.69
C ARG A 141 6.81 13.03 17.34
N GLN A 142 7.02 14.14 16.64
CA GLN A 142 6.45 14.40 15.33
C GLN A 142 6.95 13.39 14.29
N MET A 143 8.26 13.11 14.26
CA MET A 143 8.85 12.13 13.34
C MET A 143 8.36 10.71 13.59
N VAL A 144 8.15 10.30 14.86
CA VAL A 144 7.52 9.01 15.17
C VAL A 144 6.13 8.90 14.54
N MET A 145 5.32 9.98 14.61
CA MET A 145 3.99 10.00 14.01
C MET A 145 4.04 9.98 12.48
N ILE A 146 4.91 10.78 11.86
CA ILE A 146 5.15 10.75 10.41
C ILE A 146 5.57 9.35 9.98
N ARG A 147 6.54 8.74 10.66
CA ARG A 147 7.02 7.38 10.38
C ARG A 147 5.90 6.34 10.48
N SER A 148 4.93 6.51 11.39
CA SER A 148 3.78 5.60 11.50
C SER A 148 2.86 5.66 10.27
N ILE A 149 2.57 6.87 9.76
CA ILE A 149 1.76 7.08 8.55
C ILE A 149 2.51 6.56 7.31
N PHE A 150 3.81 6.83 7.21
CA PHE A 150 4.65 6.46 6.07
C PHE A 150 5.33 5.10 6.22
N LEU A 151 4.84 4.25 7.13
CA LEU A 151 5.48 2.97 7.44
C LEU A 151 5.60 2.05 6.22
N PHE A 152 4.59 2.03 5.34
CA PHE A 152 4.64 1.23 4.12
C PHE A 152 5.78 1.68 3.19
N LEU A 153 5.98 3.00 3.03
CA LEU A 153 7.07 3.56 2.23
C LEU A 153 8.44 3.16 2.82
N ASP A 154 8.60 3.27 4.14
CA ASP A 154 9.83 2.89 4.84
C ASP A 154 10.18 1.41 4.64
N ARG A 155 9.18 0.52 4.81
CA ARG A 155 9.36 -0.93 4.75
C ARG A 155 9.52 -1.49 3.33
N THR A 156 8.91 -0.85 2.33
CA THR A 156 8.87 -1.40 0.96
C THR A 156 9.85 -0.72 0.00
N TYR A 157 10.10 0.57 0.18
CA TYR A 157 10.99 1.32 -0.71
C TYR A 157 12.31 1.65 -0.02
N VAL A 158 12.30 2.31 1.14
CA VAL A 158 13.54 2.78 1.79
C VAL A 158 14.42 1.61 2.22
N LEU A 159 13.83 0.59 2.85
CA LEU A 159 14.56 -0.61 3.29
C LEU A 159 15.28 -1.35 2.15
N GLN A 160 14.77 -1.28 0.92
CA GLN A 160 15.37 -1.91 -0.26
C GLN A 160 16.51 -1.07 -0.86
N ASN A 161 16.63 0.21 -0.48
CA ASN A 161 17.59 1.17 -1.02
C ASN A 161 18.56 1.60 0.09
N SER A 162 19.68 0.88 0.25
CA SER A 162 20.67 1.11 1.31
C SER A 162 21.31 2.51 1.34
N LEU A 163 21.21 3.25 0.24
CA LEU A 163 21.69 4.64 0.14
C LEU A 163 20.71 5.66 0.74
N LEU A 164 19.45 5.26 0.97
CA LEU A 164 18.44 6.13 1.56
C LEU A 164 18.37 5.89 3.07
N PRO A 165 18.51 6.95 3.89
CA PRO A 165 18.28 6.82 5.33
C PRO A 165 16.80 6.51 5.61
N SER A 166 16.55 5.78 6.70
CA SER A 166 15.20 5.55 7.19
C SER A 166 14.52 6.86 7.56
N LEU A 167 13.20 6.89 7.37
CA LEU A 167 12.34 7.98 7.84
C LEU A 167 12.23 7.99 9.37
#